data_AF-A0A443DK23-F1
#
_entry.id   AF-A0A443DK23-F1
#
_cell.length_a   1.000
_cell.length_b   1.000
_cell.length_c   1.000
_cell.angle_alpha   90.00
_cell.angle_beta   90.00
_cell.angle_gamma   90.00
#
_symmetry.space_group_name_H-M   'P 1'
#
loop_
_entity.id
_entity.type
_entity.pdbx_description
1 polymer ?
#
loop_
_entity_poly.entity_id
_entity_poly.type
_entity_poly.pdbx_seq_one_letter_code
_entity_poly.pdbx_strand_id
1 'polypeptide(L)'
;MRPRLTLIDVFAVRELGAAKVLEKTWTTLARTGWPYWVHFDVDALDQTVMPAVDSPGSPGIDPDDLVAILAALVADPRCTGMDMTIFDPDLDPTGELAVLLVSLLGQMFAPR
;
A
#
# COMPACT_ATOMS: atom_id res chain seq x y z
N MET A 1 -3.64 -28.15 6.41
CA MET A 1 -4.12 -26.96 7.14
C MET A 1 -4.02 -25.79 6.16
N ARG A 2 -5.12 -25.09 5.80
CA ARG A 2 -5.00 -23.93 4.89
C ARG A 2 -4.30 -22.79 5.65
N PRO A 3 -3.25 -22.15 5.10
CA PRO A 3 -2.73 -20.93 5.70
C PRO A 3 -3.89 -19.92 5.75
N ARG A 4 -4.08 -19.28 6.92
CA ARG A 4 -5.16 -18.32 7.13
C ARG A 4 -4.72 -16.96 6.60
N LEU A 5 -4.66 -16.84 5.27
CA LEU A 5 -4.47 -15.55 4.58
C LEU A 5 -5.72 -14.68 4.80
N THR A 6 -5.53 -13.47 5.32
CA THR A 6 -6.58 -12.45 5.30
C THR A 6 -6.47 -11.71 3.96
N LEU A 7 -7.48 -11.84 3.11
CA LEU A 7 -7.59 -11.10 1.86
C LEU A 7 -8.56 -9.93 2.04
N ILE A 8 -8.11 -8.74 1.62
CA ILE A 8 -8.95 -7.55 1.43
C ILE A 8 -8.67 -7.10 0.00
N ASP A 9 -9.56 -7.43 -0.93
CA ASP A 9 -9.39 -7.02 -2.32
C ASP A 9 -9.70 -5.53 -2.52
N VAL A 10 -9.35 -5.00 -3.68
CA VAL A 10 -9.51 -3.58 -4.00
C VAL A 10 -10.97 -3.10 -3.95
N PHE A 11 -11.94 -3.97 -4.24
CA PHE A 11 -13.36 -3.60 -4.15
C PHE A 11 -13.74 -3.41 -2.69
N ALA A 12 -13.31 -4.32 -1.82
CA ALA A 12 -13.49 -4.19 -0.38
C ALA A 12 -12.76 -2.96 0.17
N VAL A 13 -11.53 -2.66 -0.28
CA VAL A 13 -10.82 -1.44 0.14
C VAL A 13 -11.65 -0.20 -0.21
N ARG A 14 -12.13 -0.08 -1.44
CA ARG A 14 -12.91 1.07 -1.92
C ARG A 14 -14.26 1.23 -1.23
N GLU A 15 -14.90 0.12 -0.83
CA GLU A 15 -16.16 0.15 -0.07
C GLU A 15 -15.95 0.53 1.40
N LEU A 16 -14.87 0.02 1.99
CA LEU A 16 -14.62 0.12 3.44
C LEU A 16 -13.88 1.41 3.82
N GLY A 17 -13.01 1.92 2.95
CA GLY A 17 -12.05 2.98 3.23
C GLY A 17 -10.94 2.57 4.20
N ALA A 18 -9.91 3.42 4.33
CA ALA A 18 -8.70 3.12 5.10
C ALA A 18 -8.94 2.68 6.55
N ALA A 19 -9.86 3.34 7.27
CA ALA A 19 -10.09 3.07 8.69
C ALA A 19 -10.55 1.61 8.94
N LYS A 20 -11.45 1.11 8.10
CA LYS A 20 -11.99 -0.26 8.23
C LYS A 20 -11.03 -1.31 7.69
N VAL A 21 -10.23 -0.98 6.68
CA VAL A 21 -9.11 -1.82 6.24
C VAL A 21 -8.11 -2.00 7.38
N LEU A 22 -7.69 -0.91 8.02
CA LEU A 22 -6.78 -0.94 9.16
C LEU A 22 -7.34 -1.77 10.32
N GLU A 23 -8.61 -1.61 10.69
CA GLU A 23 -9.26 -2.43 11.72
C GLU A 23 -9.12 -3.94 11.45
N LYS A 24 -9.36 -4.36 10.20
CA LYS A 24 -9.21 -5.76 9.78
C LYS A 24 -7.75 -6.23 9.79
N THR A 25 -6.84 -5.37 9.36
CA THR A 25 -5.39 -5.65 9.36
C THR A 25 -4.87 -5.79 10.79
N TRP A 26 -5.27 -4.91 11.72
CA TRP A 26 -4.92 -5.00 13.13
C TRP A 26 -5.46 -6.26 13.79
N THR A 27 -6.71 -6.62 13.49
CA THR A 27 -7.31 -7.87 13.95
C THR A 27 -6.50 -9.07 13.48
N THR A 28 -5.98 -9.04 12.26
CA THR A 28 -5.10 -10.09 11.72
C THR A 28 -3.75 -10.14 12.43
N LEU A 29 -3.07 -8.99 12.55
CA LEU A 29 -1.74 -8.90 13.16
C LEU A 29 -1.75 -9.24 14.67
N ALA A 30 -2.85 -8.94 15.36
CA ALA A 30 -3.03 -9.27 16.79
C ALA A 30 -3.08 -10.79 17.06
N ARG A 31 -3.31 -11.63 16.03
CA ARG A 31 -3.39 -13.09 16.20
C ARG A 31 -2.06 -13.72 16.56
N THR A 32 -0.95 -13.10 16.14
CA THR A 32 0.41 -13.58 16.43
C THR A 32 1.19 -12.56 17.27
N GLY A 33 0.94 -11.27 17.08
CA GLY A 33 1.72 -10.19 17.71
C GLY A 33 3.16 -10.12 17.20
N TRP A 34 3.48 -10.81 16.10
CA TRP A 34 4.84 -10.86 15.56
C TRP A 34 5.23 -9.55 14.88
N PRO A 35 6.55 -9.26 14.82
CA PRO A 35 7.05 -8.27 13.89
C PRO A 35 6.66 -8.61 12.45
N TYR A 36 6.45 -7.59 11.63
CA TYR A 36 6.04 -7.76 10.24
C TYR A 36 6.81 -6.83 9.30
N TRP A 37 6.70 -7.14 8.02
CA TRP A 37 7.25 -6.37 6.91
C TRP A 37 6.11 -5.97 5.99
N VAL A 38 6.15 -4.74 5.47
CA VAL A 38 5.18 -4.27 4.47
C VAL A 38 5.79 -4.45 3.08
N HIS A 39 5.10 -5.21 2.23
CA HIS A 39 5.45 -5.32 0.81
C HIS A 39 4.45 -4.50 0.00
N PHE A 40 4.93 -3.50 -0.73
CA PHE A 40 4.10 -2.58 -1.50
C PHE A 40 4.48 -2.58 -2.99
N ASP A 41 3.72 -3.32 -3.79
CA ASP A 41 3.72 -3.19 -5.24
C ASP A 41 2.94 -1.93 -5.64
N VAL A 42 3.56 -1.05 -6.44
CA VAL A 42 2.95 0.25 -6.79
C VAL A 42 1.75 0.13 -7.73
N ASP A 43 1.51 -1.04 -8.33
CA ASP A 43 0.32 -1.37 -9.13
C ASP A 43 -0.96 -1.57 -8.30
N ALA A 44 -0.87 -1.48 -6.96
CA ALA A 44 -2.04 -1.37 -6.11
C ALA A 44 -2.80 -0.04 -6.32
N LEU A 45 -2.12 1.00 -6.85
CA LEU A 45 -2.75 2.22 -7.34
C LEU A 45 -3.47 1.96 -8.66
N ASP A 46 -4.51 2.76 -8.94
CA ASP A 46 -5.21 2.62 -10.22
C ASP A 46 -4.29 2.98 -11.38
N GLN A 47 -4.40 2.29 -12.50
CA GLN A 47 -3.62 2.57 -13.72
C GLN A 47 -3.73 4.02 -14.21
N THR A 48 -4.81 4.72 -13.85
CA THR A 48 -4.97 6.16 -14.15
C THR A 48 -4.08 7.06 -13.28
N VAL A 49 -3.58 6.55 -12.15
CA VAL A 49 -2.65 7.21 -11.23
C VAL A 49 -1.22 6.73 -11.44
N MET A 50 -1.01 5.41 -11.57
CA MET A 50 0.32 4.80 -11.71
C MET A 50 0.36 3.82 -12.89
N PRO A 51 0.53 4.30 -14.14
CA PRO A 51 0.64 3.44 -15.32
C PRO A 51 2.05 2.86 -15.53
N ALA A 52 3.07 3.33 -14.80
CA ALA A 52 4.47 2.92 -14.97
C ALA A 52 4.80 1.64 -14.19
N VAL A 53 4.16 0.54 -14.59
CA VAL A 53 4.29 -0.80 -14.02
C VAL A 53 4.09 -1.86 -15.11
N ASP A 54 4.58 -3.08 -14.87
CA ASP A 54 4.40 -4.21 -15.81
C ASP A 54 2.94 -4.69 -15.91
N SER A 55 2.13 -4.51 -14.86
CA SER A 55 0.77 -5.03 -14.74
C SER A 55 -0.24 -3.97 -14.30
N PRO A 56 -0.51 -2.93 -15.12
CA PRO A 56 -1.46 -1.89 -14.77
C PRO A 56 -2.88 -2.46 -14.60
N GLY A 57 -3.59 -1.99 -13.57
CA GLY A 57 -4.92 -2.51 -13.21
C GLY A 57 -5.95 -1.42 -12.90
N SER A 58 -7.23 -1.78 -13.03
CA SER A 58 -8.36 -0.97 -12.56
C SER A 58 -9.51 -1.88 -12.10
N PRO A 59 -10.21 -1.57 -10.99
CA PRO A 59 -9.94 -0.43 -10.11
C PRO A 59 -8.67 -0.62 -9.27
N GLY A 60 -7.99 0.48 -8.95
CA GLY A 60 -6.97 0.51 -7.89
C GLY A 60 -7.47 1.16 -6.59
N ILE A 61 -6.59 1.16 -5.58
CA ILE A 61 -6.80 1.83 -4.30
C ILE A 61 -6.65 3.34 -4.50
N ASP A 62 -7.51 4.13 -3.83
CA ASP A 62 -7.40 5.59 -3.83
C ASP A 62 -6.08 6.03 -3.16
N PRO A 63 -5.34 7.01 -3.72
CA PRO A 63 -4.06 7.44 -3.16
C PRO A 63 -4.13 7.86 -1.69
N ASP A 64 -5.20 8.53 -1.27
CA ASP A 64 -5.34 9.03 0.10
C ASP A 64 -5.59 7.86 1.07
N ASP A 65 -6.42 6.89 0.67
CA ASP A 65 -6.63 5.66 1.44
C ASP A 65 -5.35 4.83 1.54
N LEU A 66 -4.59 4.71 0.44
CA LEU A 66 -3.33 3.98 0.39
C LEU A 66 -2.31 4.61 1.36
N VAL A 67 -2.12 5.93 1.30
CA VAL A 67 -1.26 6.66 2.23
C VAL A 67 -1.74 6.44 3.66
N ALA A 68 -3.03 6.61 3.95
CA ALA A 68 -3.56 6.43 5.30
C ALA A 68 -3.29 5.02 5.86
N ILE A 69 -3.45 3.98 5.04
CA ILE A 69 -3.19 2.59 5.40
C ILE A 69 -1.69 2.37 5.64
N LEU A 70 -0.85 2.63 4.63
CA LEU A 70 0.58 2.33 4.69
C LEU A 70 1.28 3.14 5.78
N ALA A 71 0.93 4.43 5.91
CA ALA A 71 1.48 5.31 6.92
C ALA A 71 1.14 4.84 8.35
N ALA A 72 -0.01 4.19 8.57
CA ALA A 72 -0.35 3.62 9.87
C ALA A 72 0.41 2.30 10.11
N LEU A 73 0.60 1.49 9.07
CA LEU A 73 1.36 0.23 9.15
C LEU A 73 2.84 0.47 9.43
N VAL A 74 3.48 1.45 8.79
CA VAL A 74 4.90 1.74 8.99
C VAL A 74 5.19 2.45 10.32
N ALA A 75 4.19 3.10 10.92
CA ALA A 75 4.31 3.73 12.23
C ALA A 75 4.16 2.75 13.40
N ASP A 76 3.67 1.52 13.16
CA ASP A 76 3.56 0.50 14.20
C ASP A 76 4.95 0.02 14.64
N PRO A 77 5.25 -0.05 15.95
CA PRO A 77 6.54 -0.54 16.45
C PRO A 77 6.90 -1.98 16.04
N ARG A 78 5.92 -2.79 15.60
CA ARG A 78 6.13 -4.14 15.08
C ARG A 78 6.53 -4.15 13.61
N CYS A 79 6.36 -3.04 12.88
CA CYS A 79 6.83 -2.93 11.51
C CYS A 79 8.37 -2.81 11.50
N THR A 80 9.01 -3.81 10.90
CA THR A 80 10.47 -3.90 10.83
C THR A 80 11.05 -3.26 9.57
N GLY A 81 10.19 -2.87 8.63
CA GLY A 81 10.56 -2.21 7.39
C GLY A 81 9.50 -2.39 6.30
N MET A 82 9.82 -1.82 5.14
CA MET A 82 8.97 -1.85 3.95
C MET A 82 9.85 -1.92 2.70
N ASP A 83 9.39 -2.63 1.68
CA ASP A 83 9.87 -2.47 0.31
C ASP A 83 8.77 -1.88 -0.59
N MET A 84 9.21 -1.18 -1.63
CA MET A 84 8.37 -0.66 -2.69
C MET A 84 8.91 -1.24 -4.01
N THR A 85 8.04 -1.85 -4.78
CA THR A 85 8.43 -2.69 -5.92
C THR A 85 7.67 -2.33 -7.19
N ILE A 86 8.14 -2.90 -8.30
CA ILE A 86 7.54 -2.92 -9.66
C ILE A 86 7.32 -1.56 -10.37
N PHE A 87 7.84 -0.45 -9.84
CA PHE A 87 7.90 0.79 -10.63
C PHE A 87 8.86 0.60 -11.81
N ASP A 88 8.36 0.83 -13.03
CA ASP A 88 9.15 0.77 -14.27
C ASP A 88 9.52 2.20 -14.75
N PRO A 89 10.76 2.65 -14.54
CA PRO A 89 11.19 3.98 -14.96
C PRO A 89 11.22 4.16 -16.49
N ASP A 90 11.28 3.08 -17.27
CA ASP A 90 11.25 3.18 -18.74
C ASP A 90 9.86 3.64 -19.23
N LEU A 91 8.82 3.49 -18.39
CA LEU A 91 7.46 3.97 -18.63
C LEU A 91 7.17 5.38 -18.07
N ASP A 92 8.16 6.04 -17.44
CA ASP A 92 8.04 7.39 -16.87
C ASP A 92 9.10 8.36 -17.44
N PRO A 93 9.04 8.69 -18.75
CA PRO A 93 10.07 9.51 -19.39
C PRO A 93 10.15 10.96 -18.87
N THR A 94 9.10 11.45 -18.22
CA THR A 94 9.06 12.79 -17.61
C THR A 94 9.56 12.78 -16.16
N GLY A 95 9.58 11.61 -15.50
CA GLY A 95 9.90 11.49 -14.08
C GLY A 95 8.76 11.93 -13.15
N GLU A 96 7.59 12.25 -13.70
CA GLU A 96 6.46 12.77 -12.92
C GLU A 96 5.86 11.70 -12.00
N LEU A 97 5.86 10.43 -12.43
CA LEU A 97 5.37 9.31 -11.62
C LEU A 97 6.36 8.95 -10.51
N ALA A 98 7.67 9.04 -10.77
CA ALA A 98 8.69 8.92 -9.74
C ALA A 98 8.54 10.02 -8.67
N VAL A 99 8.30 11.27 -9.09
CA VAL A 99 8.02 12.39 -8.16
C VAL A 99 6.75 12.14 -7.34
N LEU A 100 5.69 11.63 -7.97
CA LEU A 100 4.47 11.24 -7.28
C LEU A 100 4.76 10.16 -6.23
N LEU A 101 5.48 9.09 -6.57
CA LEU A 101 5.83 8.03 -5.61
C LEU A 101 6.65 8.56 -4.43
N VAL A 102 7.66 9.41 -4.70
CA VAL A 102 8.44 10.03 -3.63
C VAL A 102 7.58 10.92 -2.73
N SER A 103 6.61 11.65 -3.30
CA SER A 103 5.64 12.44 -2.53
C SER A 103 4.77 11.57 -1.64
N LEU A 104 4.23 10.46 -2.16
CA LEU A 104 3.42 9.51 -1.39
C LEU A 104 4.24 8.88 -0.26
N LEU A 105 5.46 8.42 -0.54
CA LEU A 105 6.38 7.92 0.48
C LEU A 105 6.69 8.99 1.54
N GLY A 106 6.93 10.22 1.14
CA GLY A 106 7.15 11.35 2.06
C GLY A 106 5.99 11.56 3.02
N GLN A 107 4.75 11.41 2.55
CA GLN A 107 3.55 11.46 3.40
C GLN A 107 3.46 10.26 4.34
N MET A 108 3.85 9.06 3.89
CA MET A 108 3.80 7.85 4.71
C MET A 108 4.74 7.89 5.91
N PHE A 109 5.94 8.47 5.73
CA PHE A 109 6.98 8.57 6.75
C PHE A 109 7.04 9.93 7.44
N ALA A 110 6.06 10.81 7.20
CA ALA A 110 6.01 12.11 7.86
C ALA A 110 5.92 11.94 9.39
N PRO A 111 6.63 12.77 10.18
CA PRO A 111 6.48 12.79 11.63
C PRO A 111 5.03 13.07 12.02
N ARG A 112 4.51 12.33 13.01
CA ARG A 112 3.17 12.51 13.57
C ARG A 112 3.21 12.94 15.01
#